data_AF-A0A2V6WKE7-F1
#
_entry.id   AF-A0A2V6WKE7-F1
#
_cell.length_a   1.000
_cell.length_b   1.000
_cell.length_c   1.000
_cell.angle_alpha   90.00
_cell.angle_beta   90.00
_cell.angle_gamma   90.00
#
_symmetry.space_group_name_H-M   'P 1'
#
loop_
_entity.id
_entity.type
_entity.pdbx_description
1 polymer ?
#
loop_
_entity_poly.entity_id
_entity_poly.type
_entity_poly.pdbx_seq_one_letter_code
_entity_poly.pdbx_strand_id
1 'polypeptide(L)'
;MCGEGRRVRGTVFARGDLPAAGPRRLRRGLGPWRASTRWPRVSAGEGLVRRAVVAVAVALTLAGVAQSAPNRDEIGDEVQTVPRGGLPAFAADADAPALYRFATTRGDVLRYIPCTCGCAQVGHTSNRSCYIKAETDAAVTYTSHAAT
;
A
#
# COMPACT_ATOMS: atom_id res chain seq x y z
N MET A 1 13.03 -46.61 -3.96
CA MET A 1 14.35 -46.96 -3.43
C MET A 1 14.33 -46.57 -1.96
N CYS A 2 14.14 -47.55 -1.08
CA CYS A 2 14.17 -47.37 0.37
C CYS A 2 15.63 -47.40 0.84
N GLY A 3 16.03 -46.44 1.66
CA GLY A 3 17.38 -46.31 2.21
C GLY A 3 17.34 -46.34 3.73
N GLU A 4 17.68 -47.52 4.22
CA GLU A 4 17.96 -47.99 5.58
C GLU A 4 18.52 -47.00 6.60
N GLY A 5 18.06 -47.15 7.84
CA GLY A 5 18.42 -46.31 8.98
C GLY A 5 19.81 -46.56 9.57
N ARG A 6 20.13 -45.76 10.59
CA ARG A 6 21.19 -46.09 11.56
C ARG A 6 20.81 -45.56 12.94
N ARG A 7 20.43 -46.48 13.83
CA ARG A 7 20.40 -46.27 15.28
C ARG A 7 21.83 -46.22 15.82
N VAL A 8 22.07 -45.37 16.81
CA VAL A 8 23.22 -45.52 17.73
C VAL A 8 22.68 -45.49 19.16
N ARG A 9 23.08 -46.50 19.94
CA ARG A 9 22.64 -46.83 21.31
C ARG A 9 23.64 -46.34 22.35
N GLY A 10 23.12 -46.01 23.53
CA GLY A 10 23.77 -46.13 24.87
C GLY A 10 24.80 -45.05 25.20
N THR A 11 24.96 -44.58 26.44
CA THR A 11 24.80 -45.20 27.77
C THR A 11 24.40 -44.13 28.81
N VAL A 12 23.36 -44.34 29.62
CA VAL A 12 23.39 -44.81 31.02
C VAL A 12 24.43 -44.12 31.92
N PHE A 13 23.95 -43.18 32.76
CA PHE A 13 24.42 -42.86 34.12
C PHE A 13 23.29 -42.04 34.78
N ALA A 14 23.01 -42.06 36.07
CA ALA A 14 23.10 -43.04 37.14
C ALA A 14 22.05 -42.54 38.14
N ARG A 15 21.29 -43.46 38.74
CA ARG A 15 20.34 -43.14 39.80
C ARG A 15 21.13 -42.71 41.03
N GLY A 16 20.80 -41.54 41.57
CA GLY A 16 21.29 -41.05 42.86
C GLY A 16 20.10 -40.79 43.77
N ASP A 17 20.13 -41.45 44.92
CA ASP A 17 19.06 -41.59 45.90
C ASP A 17 18.67 -40.28 46.59
N LEU A 18 17.36 -40.10 46.82
CA LEU A 18 16.85 -39.11 47.76
C LEU A 18 15.84 -39.76 48.73
N PRO A 19 15.95 -39.47 50.04
CA PRO A 19 15.35 -40.27 51.11
C PRO A 19 13.84 -40.07 51.30
N ALA A 20 13.23 -41.09 51.90
CA ALA A 20 11.83 -41.19 52.25
C ALA A 20 11.34 -40.05 53.17
N ALA A 21 10.20 -39.47 52.80
CA ALA A 21 9.48 -38.48 53.59
C ALA A 21 8.73 -39.15 54.76
N GLY A 22 9.06 -38.76 56.00
CA GLY A 22 8.27 -39.10 57.19
C GLY A 22 6.95 -38.29 57.27
N PRO A 23 5.95 -38.78 58.01
CA PRO A 23 4.64 -38.12 58.07
C PRO A 23 4.68 -36.93 59.03
N ARG A 24 4.78 -35.71 58.49
CA ARG A 24 4.53 -34.48 59.26
C ARG A 24 3.07 -34.09 59.14
N ARG A 25 2.39 -34.07 60.30
CA ARG A 25 1.02 -33.60 60.52
C ARG A 25 0.65 -32.40 59.65
N LEU A 26 -0.39 -32.57 58.84
CA LEU A 26 -1.10 -31.48 58.19
C LEU A 26 -1.81 -30.64 59.26
N ARG A 27 -1.25 -29.46 59.61
CA ARG A 27 -2.06 -28.40 60.21
C ARG A 27 -2.87 -27.76 59.09
N ARG A 28 -4.19 -27.92 59.16
CA ARG A 28 -5.15 -27.17 58.35
C ARG A 28 -4.96 -25.67 58.61
N GLY A 29 -4.44 -24.97 57.63
CA GLY A 29 -4.50 -23.52 57.51
C GLY A 29 -5.08 -23.17 56.15
N LEU A 30 -6.39 -23.31 55.98
CA LEU A 30 -7.09 -22.78 54.81
C LEU A 30 -7.29 -21.27 55.04
N GLY A 31 -6.22 -20.50 54.86
CA GLY A 31 -6.34 -19.08 54.55
C GLY A 31 -6.61 -18.95 53.05
N PRO A 32 -7.63 -18.19 52.61
CA PRO A 32 -7.85 -17.99 51.19
C PRO A 32 -6.66 -17.22 50.62
N TRP A 33 -5.81 -17.91 49.86
CA TRP A 33 -4.85 -17.29 48.97
C TRP A 33 -5.65 -16.54 47.89
N ARG A 34 -5.91 -15.26 48.16
CA ARG A 34 -6.28 -14.32 47.09
C ARG A 34 -5.05 -14.14 46.23
N ALA A 35 -5.01 -14.82 45.09
CA ALA A 35 -4.11 -14.46 44.01
C ALA A 35 -4.41 -13.01 43.65
N SER A 36 -3.57 -12.08 44.11
CA SER A 36 -3.60 -10.72 43.62
C SER A 36 -3.10 -10.77 42.19
N THR A 37 -4.00 -11.03 41.24
CA THR A 37 -3.75 -10.64 39.86
C THR A 37 -3.69 -9.12 39.86
N ARG A 38 -2.50 -8.57 40.11
CA ARG A 38 -2.15 -7.19 39.76
C ARG A 38 -2.10 -7.15 38.24
N TRP A 39 -3.26 -7.03 37.62
CA TRP A 39 -3.32 -6.56 36.25
C TRP A 39 -2.75 -5.14 36.29
N PRO A 40 -1.74 -4.80 35.47
CA PRO A 40 -1.33 -3.42 35.34
C PRO A 40 -2.58 -2.66 34.93
N ARG A 41 -3.02 -1.74 35.81
CA ARG A 41 -4.09 -0.81 35.47
C ARG A 41 -3.49 0.08 34.39
N VAL A 42 -3.80 -0.25 33.14
CA VAL A 42 -3.59 0.66 32.01
C VAL A 42 -4.21 1.97 32.42
N SER A 43 -3.37 2.98 32.57
CA SER A 43 -3.78 4.28 33.04
C SER A 43 -4.78 4.86 32.03
N ALA A 44 -5.83 5.52 32.49
CA ALA A 44 -6.91 6.03 31.62
C ALA A 44 -6.38 6.91 30.46
N GLY A 45 -5.19 7.49 30.60
CA GLY A 45 -4.46 8.22 29.56
C GLY A 45 -3.93 7.37 28.42
N GLU A 46 -3.49 6.12 28.66
CA GLU A 46 -2.96 5.23 27.60
C GLU A 46 -4.03 4.84 26.57
N GLY A 47 -5.29 4.70 27.02
CA GLY A 47 -6.42 4.42 26.13
C GLY A 47 -6.77 5.59 25.21
N LEU A 48 -6.64 6.83 25.72
CA LEU A 48 -6.90 8.05 24.95
C LEU A 48 -5.81 8.30 23.92
N VAL A 49 -4.54 8.15 24.29
CA VAL A 49 -3.40 8.29 23.36
C VAL A 49 -3.49 7.25 22.25
N ARG A 50 -3.79 5.99 22.57
CA ARG A 50 -3.92 4.93 21.58
C ARG A 50 -5.10 5.16 20.62
N ARG A 51 -6.23 5.65 21.13
CA ARG A 51 -7.39 6.05 20.29
C ARG A 51 -7.08 7.24 19.39
N ALA A 52 -6.36 8.24 19.91
CA ALA A 52 -5.93 9.39 19.14
C ALA A 52 -4.97 8.99 18.01
N VAL A 53 -3.99 8.13 18.29
CA VAL A 53 -3.05 7.60 17.27
C VAL A 53 -3.79 6.83 16.18
N VAL A 54 -4.73 5.97 16.54
CA VAL A 54 -5.55 5.23 15.56
C VAL A 54 -6.42 6.18 14.74
N ALA A 55 -7.07 7.17 15.35
CA ALA A 55 -7.88 8.14 14.65
C ALA A 55 -7.06 9.00 13.66
N VAL A 56 -5.85 9.43 14.07
CA VAL A 56 -4.92 10.18 13.20
C VAL A 56 -4.43 9.30 12.05
N ALA A 57 -4.06 8.05 12.31
CA ALA A 57 -3.63 7.11 11.27
C ALA A 57 -4.75 6.84 10.24
N VAL A 58 -5.99 6.67 10.69
CA VAL A 58 -7.16 6.49 9.80
C VAL A 58 -7.43 7.76 8.99
N ALA A 59 -7.35 8.95 9.62
CA ALA A 59 -7.52 10.22 8.92
C ALA A 59 -6.45 10.44 7.83
N LEU A 60 -5.20 10.03 8.07
CA LEU A 60 -4.11 10.08 7.09
C LEU A 60 -4.33 9.12 5.89
N THR A 61 -5.07 8.02 6.07
CA THR A 61 -5.37 7.08 4.96
C THR A 61 -6.55 7.49 4.08
N LEU A 62 -7.43 8.38 4.55
CA LEU A 62 -8.63 8.82 3.81
C LEU A 62 -8.43 10.13 3.03
N ALA A 63 -7.32 10.85 3.26
CA ALA A 63 -6.95 12.00 2.46
C ALA A 63 -6.44 11.53 1.08
N GLY A 64 -7.37 11.22 0.18
CA GLY A 64 -7.07 10.96 -1.22
C GLY A 64 -6.26 12.12 -1.83
N VAL A 65 -5.38 11.81 -2.78
CA VAL A 65 -4.66 12.82 -3.55
C VAL A 65 -5.68 13.63 -4.36
N ALA A 66 -6.01 14.84 -3.92
CA ALA A 66 -6.86 15.74 -4.69
C ALA A 66 -6.12 16.10 -5.99
N GLN A 67 -6.51 15.48 -7.12
CA GLN A 67 -6.08 15.94 -8.44
C GLN A 67 -6.78 17.27 -8.75
N SER A 68 -6.06 18.20 -9.39
CA SER A 68 -6.63 19.43 -9.93
C SER A 68 -7.75 19.09 -10.92
N ALA A 69 -8.85 19.84 -10.90
CA ALA A 69 -9.91 19.66 -11.90
C ALA A 69 -9.38 20.00 -13.32
N PRO A 70 -9.90 19.34 -14.37
CA PRO A 70 -9.61 19.75 -15.74
C PRO A 70 -10.09 21.20 -15.98
N ASN A 71 -9.35 21.93 -16.81
CA ASN A 71 -9.71 23.27 -17.27
C ASN A 71 -9.73 23.30 -18.79
N ARG A 72 -10.57 24.15 -19.41
CA ARG A 72 -10.67 24.26 -20.86
C ARG A 72 -9.67 25.30 -21.39
N ASP A 73 -8.90 24.95 -22.41
CA ASP A 73 -7.97 25.87 -23.07
C ASP A 73 -8.64 26.70 -24.17
N GLU A 74 -7.85 27.53 -24.87
CA GLU A 74 -8.31 28.44 -25.91
C GLU A 74 -8.82 27.73 -27.17
N ILE A 75 -8.43 26.47 -27.38
CA ILE A 75 -8.85 25.61 -28.49
C ILE A 75 -10.14 24.86 -28.12
N GLY A 76 -10.46 24.79 -26.82
CA GLY A 76 -11.63 24.11 -26.30
C GLY A 76 -11.32 22.71 -25.78
N ASP A 77 -10.06 22.30 -25.71
CA ASP A 77 -9.69 21.03 -25.11
C ASP A 77 -9.71 21.13 -23.59
N GLU A 78 -10.13 20.07 -22.90
CA GLU A 78 -9.89 19.93 -21.47
C GLU A 78 -8.43 19.56 -21.22
N VAL A 79 -7.78 20.28 -20.32
CA VAL A 79 -6.38 20.13 -19.96
C VAL A 79 -6.29 19.83 -18.47
N GLN A 80 -5.51 18.82 -18.12
CA GLN A 80 -5.33 18.43 -16.73
C GLN A 80 -3.92 17.93 -16.45
N THR A 81 -3.29 18.51 -15.43
CA THR A 81 -2.02 18.04 -14.90
C THR A 81 -2.28 17.08 -13.75
N VAL A 82 -1.76 15.86 -13.86
CA VAL A 82 -1.88 14.82 -12.84
C VAL A 82 -0.49 14.28 -12.47
N PRO A 83 -0.30 13.75 -11.25
CA PRO A 83 0.93 13.03 -10.91
C PRO A 83 1.21 11.90 -11.89
N ARG A 84 2.47 11.58 -12.13
CA ARG A 84 2.84 10.45 -13.00
C ARG A 84 2.17 9.16 -12.53
N GLY A 85 1.63 8.41 -13.48
CA GLY A 85 0.80 7.21 -13.23
C GLY A 85 -0.69 7.52 -13.06
N GLY A 86 -1.06 8.78 -12.84
CA GLY A 86 -2.46 9.24 -12.89
C GLY A 86 -2.98 9.37 -14.33
N LEU A 87 -4.30 9.33 -14.45
CA LEU A 87 -5.03 9.58 -15.69
C LEU A 87 -5.91 10.83 -15.51
N PRO A 88 -6.18 11.58 -16.59
CA PRO A 88 -7.07 12.73 -16.51
C PRO A 88 -8.52 12.28 -16.34
N ALA A 89 -9.33 13.13 -15.71
CA ALA A 89 -10.75 12.90 -15.43
C ALA A 89 -11.59 12.73 -16.70
N PHE A 90 -11.21 13.38 -17.80
CA PHE A 90 -11.87 13.22 -19.10
C PHE A 90 -11.54 11.91 -19.81
N ALA A 91 -10.58 11.12 -19.31
CA ALA A 91 -10.29 9.78 -19.79
C ALA A 91 -10.93 8.72 -18.90
N ALA A 92 -12.23 8.86 -18.61
CA ALA A 92 -12.97 7.97 -17.71
C ALA A 92 -13.70 6.83 -18.42
N ASP A 93 -14.08 7.02 -19.69
CA ASP A 93 -15.03 6.15 -20.37
C ASP A 93 -14.42 5.38 -21.55
N ALA A 94 -15.05 4.25 -21.88
CA ALA A 94 -14.69 3.38 -22.99
C ALA A 94 -13.18 3.03 -23.00
N ASP A 95 -12.53 3.20 -24.15
CA ASP A 95 -11.12 2.86 -24.34
C ASP A 95 -10.17 4.00 -23.94
N ALA A 96 -10.69 5.19 -23.59
CA ALA A 96 -9.87 6.36 -23.28
C ALA A 96 -8.84 6.09 -22.15
N PRO A 97 -9.19 5.47 -21.00
CA PRO A 97 -8.20 5.18 -19.95
C PRO A 97 -7.01 4.36 -20.47
N ALA A 98 -7.24 3.41 -21.38
CA ALA A 98 -6.21 2.57 -21.96
C ALA A 98 -5.32 3.36 -22.93
N LEU A 99 -5.92 4.20 -23.79
CA LEU A 99 -5.21 5.04 -24.74
C LEU A 99 -4.33 6.09 -24.05
N TYR A 100 -4.83 6.77 -23.02
CA TYR A 100 -4.05 7.75 -22.26
C TYR A 100 -2.90 7.10 -21.48
N ARG A 101 -3.12 5.90 -20.94
CA ARG A 101 -2.04 5.10 -20.34
C ARG A 101 -1.01 4.67 -21.39
N PHE A 102 -1.45 4.28 -22.59
CA PHE A 102 -0.55 3.94 -23.68
C PHE A 102 0.31 5.14 -24.08
N ALA A 103 -0.25 6.35 -24.10
CA ALA A 103 0.49 7.55 -24.48
C ALA A 103 1.68 7.88 -23.58
N THR A 104 1.59 7.55 -22.29
CA THR A 104 2.70 7.70 -21.34
C THR A 104 3.63 6.49 -21.29
N THR A 105 3.10 5.27 -21.36
CA THR A 105 3.90 4.04 -21.24
C THR A 105 4.60 3.62 -22.53
N ARG A 106 4.04 3.99 -23.70
CA ARG A 106 4.54 3.69 -25.04
C ARG A 106 4.67 4.97 -25.89
N GLY A 107 5.01 6.09 -25.24
CA GLY A 107 5.25 7.37 -25.92
C GLY A 107 6.39 7.31 -26.94
N ASP A 108 7.34 6.39 -26.75
CA ASP A 108 8.41 6.03 -27.70
C ASP A 108 7.91 5.39 -29.00
N VAL A 109 6.72 4.79 -28.99
CA VAL A 109 6.04 4.31 -30.21
C VAL A 109 5.27 5.45 -30.84
N LEU A 110 4.48 6.18 -30.03
CA LEU A 110 3.63 7.25 -30.54
C LEU A 110 4.41 8.37 -31.23
N ARG A 111 5.67 8.60 -30.86
CA ARG A 111 6.55 9.58 -31.53
C ARG A 111 6.80 9.28 -33.02
N TYR A 112 6.63 8.04 -33.46
CA TYR A 112 6.80 7.63 -34.86
C TYR A 112 5.47 7.57 -35.64
N ILE A 113 4.34 7.68 -34.93
CA ILE A 113 3.03 7.70 -35.56
C ILE A 113 2.73 9.16 -35.93
N PRO A 114 2.43 9.46 -37.21
CA PRO A 114 2.20 10.83 -37.64
C PRO A 114 0.95 11.42 -36.97
N CYS A 115 0.99 12.72 -36.68
CA CYS A 115 -0.19 13.49 -36.32
C CYS A 115 -0.96 13.84 -37.61
N THR A 116 -2.19 13.34 -37.76
CA THR A 116 -3.04 13.60 -38.93
C THR A 116 -4.11 14.65 -38.68
N CYS A 117 -4.09 15.32 -37.53
CA CYS A 117 -5.09 16.32 -37.12
C CYS A 117 -4.89 17.70 -37.78
N GLY A 118 -3.80 17.92 -38.53
CA GLY A 118 -3.48 19.21 -39.14
C GLY A 118 -2.75 20.21 -38.23
N CYS A 119 -2.47 19.86 -36.98
CA CYS A 119 -1.82 20.73 -35.99
C CYS A 119 -0.29 20.78 -36.08
N ALA A 120 0.32 20.28 -37.16
CA ALA A 120 1.78 20.24 -37.28
C ALA A 120 2.42 21.65 -37.26
N GLN A 121 1.72 22.65 -37.78
CA GLN A 121 2.15 24.06 -37.82
C GLN A 121 2.32 24.68 -36.43
N VAL A 122 1.66 24.13 -35.41
CA VAL A 122 1.77 24.58 -34.00
C VAL A 122 2.68 23.67 -33.17
N GLY A 123 3.49 22.83 -33.82
CA GLY A 123 4.51 22.01 -33.16
C GLY A 123 4.06 20.62 -32.73
N HIS A 124 2.87 20.16 -33.12
CA HIS A 124 2.44 18.78 -32.87
C HIS A 124 3.09 17.83 -33.88
N THR A 125 4.24 17.27 -33.50
CA THR A 125 5.10 16.48 -34.40
C THR A 125 4.70 15.03 -34.57
N SER A 126 3.85 14.48 -33.69
CA SER A 126 3.44 13.08 -33.71
C SER A 126 2.09 12.87 -33.02
N ASN A 127 1.49 11.69 -33.18
CA ASN A 127 0.24 11.30 -32.52
C ASN A 127 0.34 11.42 -30.99
N ARG A 128 1.55 11.36 -30.43
CA ARG A 128 1.78 11.62 -29.00
C ARG A 128 1.22 12.98 -28.55
N SER A 129 1.32 14.00 -29.41
CA SER A 129 0.83 15.35 -29.13
C SER A 129 -0.69 15.43 -28.99
N CYS A 130 -1.44 14.44 -29.46
CA CYS A 130 -2.89 14.34 -29.26
C CYS A 130 -3.26 14.02 -27.79
N TYR A 131 -2.32 13.53 -26.99
CA TYR A 131 -2.57 13.11 -25.61
C TYR A 131 -1.84 13.98 -24.58
N ILE A 132 -0.59 14.37 -24.86
CA ILE A 132 0.32 14.98 -23.87
C ILE A 132 0.74 16.37 -24.33
N LYS A 133 0.42 17.41 -23.54
CA LYS A 133 0.88 18.79 -23.77
C LYS A 133 2.25 19.05 -23.13
N ALA A 134 2.49 18.48 -21.94
CA ALA A 134 3.73 18.63 -21.20
C ALA A 134 3.94 17.47 -20.23
N GLU A 135 5.19 17.24 -19.83
CA GLU A 135 5.53 16.24 -18.82
C GLU A 135 6.80 16.63 -18.06
N THR A 136 6.88 16.23 -16.80
CA THR A 136 8.06 16.34 -15.93
C THR A 136 8.25 15.05 -15.17
N ASP A 137 9.33 14.93 -14.39
CA ASP A 137 9.56 13.71 -13.63
C ASP A 137 8.47 13.31 -12.64
N ALA A 138 7.68 14.28 -12.19
CA ALA A 138 6.62 14.08 -11.22
C ALA A 138 5.22 14.06 -11.82
N ALA A 139 4.99 14.66 -13.00
CA ALA A 139 3.63 14.93 -13.50
C ALA A 139 3.51 14.88 -15.02
N VAL A 140 2.28 14.69 -15.50
CA VAL A 140 1.91 14.74 -16.92
C VAL A 140 0.71 15.67 -17.09
N THR A 141 0.81 16.57 -18.05
CA THR A 141 -0.29 17.44 -18.49
C THR A 141 -0.92 16.82 -19.74
N TYR A 142 -2.13 16.30 -19.58
CA TYR A 142 -2.91 15.71 -20.65
C TYR A 142 -3.84 16.73 -21.30
N THR A 143 -4.22 16.47 -22.55
CA THR A 143 -5.29 17.18 -23.28
C THR A 143 -6.40 16.19 -23.68
N SER A 144 -7.66 16.64 -23.72
CA SER A 144 -8.80 15.88 -24.27
C SER A 144 -8.80 15.80 -25.79
N HIS A 145 -7.81 16.35 -26.48
CA HIS A 145 -7.74 16.39 -27.94
C HIS A 145 -7.94 15.02 -28.60
N ALA A 146 -7.41 13.94 -28.02
CA ALA A 146 -7.59 12.57 -28.51
C ALA A 146 -8.93 11.91 -28.12
N ALA A 147 -9.71 12.55 -27.25
CA ALA A 147 -10.99 12.07 -26.73
C ALA A 147 -12.20 12.89 -27.23
N THR A 148 -11.97 13.87 -28.11
CA THR A 148 -12.98 14.77 -28.68
C THR A 148 -13.26 14.39 -30.13
#